data_AF-A0A850SKV5-F1
#
_entry.id   AF-A0A850SKV5-F1
#
_cell.length_a   1.000
_cell.length_b   1.000
_cell.length_c   1.000
_cell.angle_alpha   90.00
_cell.angle_beta   90.00
_cell.angle_gamma   90.00
#
_symmetry.space_group_name_H-M   'P 1'
#
loop_
_entity.id
_entity.type
_entity.pdbx_description
1 polymer ?
#
loop_
_entity_poly.entity_id
_entity_poly.type
_entity_poly.pdbx_seq_one_letter_code
_entity_poly.pdbx_strand_id
1 'polypeptide(L)'
;MDASPAARIILGNLMHVTGAEGASLGQIKMWLVPQKAENEYDYNINKGYFELLVSQALRELVAGGYVSSSLPDGVDDGDVRHFFLTEKGAKYVRELAASEIEQSY
;
A
#
# COMPACT_ATOMS: atom_id res chain seq x y z
N MET A 1 -1.90 16.24 2.83
CA MET A 1 -2.76 15.11 3.24
C MET A 1 -1.87 14.19 4.04
N ASP A 2 -2.27 13.84 5.26
CA ASP A 2 -1.55 12.84 6.03
C ASP A 2 -2.02 11.46 5.56
N ALA A 3 -1.14 10.75 4.84
CA ALA A 3 -1.44 9.39 4.41
C ALA A 3 -1.64 8.49 5.64
N SER A 4 -2.70 7.67 5.62
CA SER A 4 -2.97 6.67 6.67
C SER A 4 -1.80 5.70 6.84
N PRO A 5 -1.62 5.04 8.00
CA PRO A 5 -0.52 4.11 8.22
C PRO A 5 -0.43 3.02 7.14
N ALA A 6 -1.59 2.48 6.74
CA ALA A 6 -1.68 1.51 5.65
C ALA A 6 -1.22 2.10 4.31
N ALA A 7 -1.66 3.31 3.97
CA ALA A 7 -1.25 3.99 2.75
C ALA A 7 0.26 4.26 2.71
N ARG A 8 0.87 4.63 3.85
CA ARG A 8 2.33 4.80 3.95
C ARG A 8 3.09 3.49 3.71
N ILE A 9 2.64 2.39 4.32
CA ILE A 9 3.24 1.06 4.12
C ILE A 9 3.16 0.65 2.65
N ILE A 10 2.00 0.83 2.00
CA ILE A 10 1.82 0.52 0.57
C ILE A 10 2.79 1.33 -0.28
N LEU A 11 2.85 2.65 -0.08
CA LEU A 11 3.72 3.54 -0.85
C LEU A 11 5.20 3.20 -0.68
N GLY A 12 5.64 2.94 0.55
CA GLY A 12 7.01 2.54 0.84
C GLY A 12 7.40 1.24 0.14
N ASN A 13 6.56 0.21 0.22
CA ASN A 13 6.84 -1.06 -0.44
C ASN A 13 6.79 -0.95 -1.98
N LEU A 14 5.84 -0.19 -2.54
CA LEU A 14 5.79 0.08 -3.98
C LEU A 14 7.05 0.76 -4.51
N MET A 15 7.75 1.55 -3.69
CA MET A 15 9.03 2.16 -4.06
C MET A 15 10.15 1.13 -4.28
N HIS A 16 10.04 -0.04 -3.62
CA HIS A 16 11.00 -1.13 -3.69
C HIS A 16 10.60 -2.24 -4.67
N VAL A 17 9.38 -2.18 -5.23
CA VAL A 17 8.98 -3.08 -6.31
C VAL A 17 9.82 -2.77 -7.53
N THR A 18 10.71 -3.69 -7.89
CA THR A 18 11.63 -3.54 -9.01
C THR A 18 10.94 -3.87 -10.33
N GLY A 19 11.14 -3.03 -11.35
CA GLY A 19 10.62 -3.27 -12.70
C GLY A 19 9.26 -2.60 -12.99
N ALA A 20 8.72 -2.90 -14.17
CA ALA A 20 7.49 -2.28 -14.69
C ALA A 20 6.21 -3.02 -14.28
N GLU A 21 6.29 -4.01 -13.40
CA GLU A 21 5.19 -4.96 -13.14
C GLU A 21 4.21 -4.48 -12.06
N GLY A 22 4.61 -3.52 -11.21
CA GLY A 22 3.78 -3.07 -10.09
C GLY A 22 3.52 -4.18 -9.08
N ALA A 23 2.56 -3.99 -8.17
CA ALA A 23 2.18 -5.00 -7.18
C ALA A 23 0.71 -5.40 -7.30
N SER A 24 0.44 -6.70 -7.26
CA SER A 24 -0.91 -7.26 -7.16
C SER A 24 -1.58 -6.90 -5.83
N LEU A 25 -2.92 -6.98 -5.78
CA LEU A 25 -3.65 -6.82 -4.51
C LEU A 25 -3.21 -7.85 -3.46
N GLY A 26 -2.90 -9.08 -3.87
CA GLY A 26 -2.37 -10.12 -2.99
C GLY A 26 -1.06 -9.71 -2.32
N GLN A 27 -0.10 -9.18 -3.10
CA GLN A 27 1.17 -8.66 -2.55
C GLN A 27 0.94 -7.50 -1.57
N ILE A 28 0.05 -6.57 -1.92
CA ILE A 28 -0.30 -5.44 -1.05
C ILE A 28 -0.90 -5.90 0.27
N LYS A 29 -1.79 -6.89 0.23
CA LYS A 29 -2.36 -7.50 1.44
C LYS A 29 -1.25 -8.08 2.33
N MET A 30 -0.29 -8.79 1.75
CA MET A 30 0.83 -9.37 2.52
C MET A 30 1.71 -8.32 3.21
N TRP A 31 1.84 -7.11 2.69
CA TRP A 31 2.60 -6.03 3.35
C TRP A 31 1.91 -5.45 4.57
N LEU A 32 0.58 -5.56 4.63
CA LEU A 32 -0.24 -5.03 5.72
C LEU A 32 -0.56 -6.08 6.79
N VAL A 33 -0.44 -7.37 6.46
CA VAL A 33 -0.51 -8.45 7.44
C VAL A 33 0.80 -8.47 8.25
N PRO A 34 0.76 -8.35 9.59
CA PRO A 34 1.97 -8.45 10.40
C PRO A 34 2.60 -9.83 10.24
N GLN A 35 3.85 -9.93 9.78
CA GLN A 35 4.54 -11.23 9.64
C GLN A 35 4.70 -12.00 10.97
N LYS A 36 4.59 -11.32 12.12
CA LYS A 36 4.56 -12.00 13.44
C LYS A 36 3.33 -12.90 13.65
N ALA A 37 2.26 -12.66 12.91
CA ALA A 37 1.02 -13.42 12.99
C ALA A 37 1.12 -14.84 12.40
N GLU A 38 2.08 -15.10 11.50
CA GLU A 38 2.23 -16.42 10.87
C GLU A 38 2.62 -17.51 11.89
N ASN A 39 3.14 -17.11 13.06
CA ASN A 39 3.58 -18.01 14.12
C ASN A 39 2.70 -17.96 15.39
N GLU A 40 1.63 -17.17 15.42
CA GLU A 40 0.69 -17.09 16.55
C GLU A 40 -0.53 -17.98 16.27
N TYR A 41 -0.63 -19.09 17.01
CA TYR A 41 -1.72 -20.07 16.87
C TYR A 41 -3.13 -19.50 17.07
N ASP A 42 -3.27 -18.35 17.74
CA ASP A 42 -4.54 -17.71 18.07
C ASP A 42 -4.78 -16.39 17.30
N TYR A 43 -3.98 -16.10 16.28
CA TYR A 43 -4.11 -14.85 15.55
C TYR A 43 -5.36 -14.84 14.67
N ASN A 44 -6.40 -14.15 15.14
CA ASN A 44 -7.65 -13.97 14.42
C ASN A 44 -7.72 -12.57 13.81
N ILE A 45 -7.27 -12.42 12.55
CA ILE A 45 -7.54 -11.20 11.78
C ILE A 45 -9.06 -11.05 11.62
N ASN A 46 -9.60 -9.90 12.02
CA ASN A 46 -10.92 -9.51 11.56
C ASN A 46 -10.83 -9.24 10.05
N LYS A 47 -11.15 -10.27 9.26
CA LYS A 47 -11.02 -10.26 7.79
C LYS A 47 -11.74 -9.07 7.15
N GLY A 48 -12.95 -8.76 7.62
CA GLY A 48 -13.74 -7.63 7.10
C GLY A 48 -13.09 -6.28 7.38
N TYR A 49 -12.55 -6.09 8.58
CA TYR A 49 -11.81 -4.87 8.92
C TYR A 49 -10.51 -4.73 8.10
N PHE A 50 -9.78 -5.83 7.91
CA PHE A 50 -8.58 -5.84 7.09
C PHE A 50 -8.87 -5.48 5.62
N GLU A 51 -9.90 -6.08 5.03
CA GLU A 51 -10.33 -5.78 3.66
C GLU A 51 -10.78 -4.32 3.51
N LEU A 52 -11.49 -3.78 4.50
CA LEU A 52 -11.88 -2.36 4.55
C LEU A 52 -10.64 -1.45 4.57
N LEU A 53 -9.67 -1.75 5.44
CA LEU A 53 -8.44 -0.97 5.59
C LEU A 53 -7.60 -0.96 4.31
N VAL A 54 -7.42 -2.12 3.66
CA VAL A 54 -6.71 -2.21 2.38
C VAL A 54 -7.46 -1.42 1.30
N SER A 55 -8.78 -1.61 1.19
CA SER A 55 -9.60 -0.95 0.17
C SER A 55 -9.62 0.57 0.33
N GLN A 56 -9.72 1.05 1.57
CA GLN A 56 -9.70 2.48 1.87
C GLN A 56 -8.33 3.10 1.53
N ALA A 57 -7.24 2.46 1.95
CA ALA A 57 -5.90 2.96 1.67
C ALA A 57 -5.63 3.03 0.16
N LEU A 58 -5.98 2.00 -0.59
CA LEU A 58 -5.83 1.99 -2.05
C LEU A 58 -6.69 3.06 -2.73
N ARG A 59 -7.95 3.22 -2.30
CA ARG A 59 -8.83 4.27 -2.83
C ARG A 59 -8.26 5.66 -2.59
N GLU A 60 -7.75 5.94 -1.39
CA GLU A 60 -7.10 7.21 -1.03
C GLU A 60 -5.88 7.47 -1.93
N LEU A 61 -5.03 6.46 -2.13
CA LEU A 61 -3.81 6.57 -2.93
C LEU A 61 -4.09 6.77 -4.42
N VAL A 62 -5.10 6.07 -4.96
CA VAL A 62 -5.53 6.20 -6.36
C VAL A 62 -6.21 7.55 -6.58
N ALA A 63 -7.17 7.94 -5.75
CA ALA A 63 -7.84 9.24 -5.84
C ALA A 63 -6.87 10.42 -5.65
N GLY A 64 -5.85 10.23 -4.80
CA GLY A 64 -4.77 11.19 -4.61
C GLY A 64 -3.74 11.23 -5.75
N GLY A 65 -3.79 10.30 -6.70
CA GLY A 65 -2.86 10.20 -7.82
C GLY A 65 -1.44 9.77 -7.43
N TYR A 66 -1.27 9.18 -6.24
CA TYR A 66 0.02 8.64 -5.77
C TYR A 66 0.29 7.24 -6.30
N VAL A 67 -0.79 6.50 -6.59
CA VAL A 67 -0.76 5.16 -7.16
C VAL A 67 -1.68 5.13 -8.38
N SER A 68 -1.29 4.38 -9.41
CA SER A 68 -2.14 4.04 -10.56
C SER A 68 -2.46 2.55 -10.55
N SER A 69 -3.53 2.16 -11.23
CA SER A 69 -4.04 0.79 -11.28
C SER A 69 -4.10 0.30 -12.73
N SER A 70 -3.73 -0.95 -13.00
CA SER A 70 -3.83 -1.56 -14.34
C SER A 70 -5.29 -1.73 -14.80
N LEU A 71 -6.20 -1.91 -13.84
CA LEU A 71 -7.63 -2.03 -14.08
C LEU A 71 -8.38 -0.78 -13.60
N PRO A 72 -9.45 -0.36 -14.30
CA PRO A 72 -10.32 0.71 -13.84
C PRO A 72 -11.03 0.32 -12.53
N ASP A 73 -11.46 1.33 -11.78
CA ASP A 73 -12.21 1.12 -10.54
C ASP A 73 -13.51 0.34 -10.79
N GLY A 74 -13.78 -0.65 -9.94
CA GLY A 74 -14.99 -1.48 -10.00
C GLY A 74 -14.80 -2.87 -10.63
N VAL A 75 -13.61 -3.20 -11.15
CA VAL A 75 -13.27 -4.57 -11.55
C VAL A 75 -12.64 -5.30 -10.35
N ASP A 76 -13.37 -6.27 -9.81
CA ASP A 76 -12.94 -7.09 -8.67
C ASP A 76 -12.31 -8.40 -9.15
N ASP A 77 -11.18 -8.28 -9.85
CA ASP A 77 -10.29 -9.39 -10.12
C ASP A 77 -8.94 -9.06 -9.46
N GLY A 78 -8.89 -9.29 -8.14
CA GLY A 78 -7.84 -8.81 -7.25
C GLY A 78 -6.44 -9.27 -7.64
N ASP A 79 -6.30 -10.44 -8.27
CA ASP A 79 -4.99 -10.99 -8.68
C ASP A 79 -4.54 -10.44 -10.03
N VAL A 80 -5.46 -9.96 -10.86
CA VAL A 80 -5.15 -9.30 -12.15
C VAL A 80 -4.89 -7.81 -11.97
N ARG A 81 -5.45 -7.20 -10.91
CA ARG A 81 -5.25 -5.78 -10.60
C ARG A 81 -3.86 -5.51 -10.02
N HIS A 82 -3.05 -4.79 -10.78
CA HIS A 82 -1.72 -4.35 -10.41
C HIS A 82 -1.71 -2.86 -10.11
N PHE A 83 -0.93 -2.47 -9.10
CA PHE A 83 -0.80 -1.10 -8.63
C PHE A 83 0.63 -0.61 -8.83
N PHE A 84 0.77 0.60 -9.35
CA PHE A 84 2.06 1.18 -9.73
C PHE A 84 2.24 2.53 -9.04
N LEU A 85 3.45 2.76 -8.52
CA LEU A 85 3.81 4.04 -7.96
C LEU A 85 3.88 5.09 -9.08
N THR A 86 3.20 6.22 -8.89
CA THR A 86 3.32 7.35 -9.82
C THR A 86 4.54 8.20 -9.48
N GLU A 87 4.95 9.11 -10.36
CA GLU A 87 6.00 10.08 -10.06
C GLU A 87 5.65 10.94 -8.82
N LYS A 88 4.37 11.30 -8.68
CA LYS A 88 3.85 12.02 -7.50
C LYS A 88 3.99 11.18 -6.23
N GLY A 89 3.64 9.89 -6.30
CA GLY A 89 3.86 8.92 -5.22
C GLY A 89 5.33 8.81 -4.82
N ALA A 90 6.22 8.64 -5.80
CA ALA A 90 7.65 8.54 -5.56
C ALA A 90 8.25 9.79 -4.91
N LYS A 91 7.82 10.98 -5.35
CA LYS A 91 8.23 12.24 -4.73
C LYS A 91 7.77 12.32 -3.27
N TYR A 92 6.51 11.98 -3.01
CA TYR A 92 5.95 12.02 -1.66
C TYR A 92 6.69 11.09 -0.69
N VAL A 93 7.04 9.86 -1.11
CA VAL A 93 7.79 8.91 -0.27
C VAL A 93 9.19 9.45 0.06
N ARG A 94 9.88 10.06 -0.91
CA ARG A 94 11.21 10.67 -0.67
C ARG A 94 11.14 11.84 0.31
N GLU A 95 10.11 12.69 0.18
CA GLU A 95 9.90 13.82 1.10
C GLU A 95 9.60 13.32 2.52
N LEU A 96 8.75 12.28 2.65
CA LEU A 96 8.47 11.66 3.94
C LEU A 96 9.75 11.14 4.61
N ALA A 97 10.58 10.40 3.87
CA ALA A 97 11.85 9.87 4.38
C ALA A 97 12.83 10.98 4.80
N ALA A 98 12.87 12.09 4.05
CA ALA A 98 13.70 13.25 4.40
C ALA A 98 13.21 13.94 5.70
N SER A 99 11.89 14.12 5.86
CA SER A 99 11.31 14.72 7.06
C SER A 99 11.46 13.86 8.31
N GLU A 100 11.45 12.53 8.19
CA GLU A 100 11.70 11.61 9.32
C GLU A 100 13.15 11.71 9.83
N ILE A 101 14.11 11.95 8.93
CA ILE A 101 15.52 12.19 9.30
C ILE A 101 15.66 13.52 10.04
N GLU A 102 15.02 14.59 9.56
CA GLU A 102 15.09 15.92 10.19
C GLU A 102 14.45 15.98 11.59
N GLN A 103 13.43 15.17 11.86
CA GLN A 103 12.81 15.09 13.19
C GLN A 103 13.60 14.22 14.20
N SER A 104 14.63 13.50 13.73
CA SER A 104 15.47 12.63 14.56
C SER A 104 16.74 13.32 15.10
N TYR A 105 16.92 14.61 14.79
CA TYR A 105 18.00 15.49 15.26
C TYR A 105 17.48 16.57 16.19
#